data_AF-A0AA49JYM2-F1
#
_entry.id   AF-A0AA49JYM2-F1
#
_cell.length_a   1.000
_cell.length_b   1.000
_cell.length_c   1.000
_cell.angle_alpha   90.00
_cell.angle_beta   90.00
_cell.angle_gamma   90.00
#
_symmetry.space_group_name_H-M   'P 1'
#
loop_
_entity.id
_entity.type
_entity.pdbx_description
1 polymer ?
#
loop_
_entity_poly.entity_id
_entity_poly.type
_entity_poly.pdbx_seq_one_letter_code
_entity_poly.pdbx_strand_id
1 'polypeptide(L)'
;MDSKAASHLLHEIVALLELQGEDPAVPAPFADAARSLAADEAKPLKELLKRDKRRFAPEVIEVLEQLRDDGDSELLDRLRESTPEGLFEMMRVPGLGPSRIRRIHEGLGIDTLQELEDAARDGRLAKLPRFGERTAEQVLRGIAWLKESGAQILLPHGRAEAERLLSAVRRLSGVVRAEIAGAVRRHCETVRDVEIVAACVREPEAIAAAFARSPGVRDSVGSGTRHVAIRFDDGVRLQLHCVPATEFVVAWFRATGSAAHVQEVVTRAALRGLTLGDHDLRDASGRVIELADEPALYAAIGLPWLAPELREGMGESEHAETEGFAGLVTLEDIRGVLHCHSQYSDGGATIAELAAAARARGWSYLGVSDHSQSAFYAGGLSAESLARQHDEIDAINASFSDFRVLKGVEADILPCGRIDYPTDVLDRFDYVIASIHSRLGMNERQMTDRVLKALDDPHISVLGHPTGRLLLTREPFAIDMDAVLEKAGRLGVAVELNADPHRLDLDWRLARLARKYGATIEIGPDAHSVDGLENMALGIGMARKAWLRPEDVINTRSAEDFVAFATRRRRAAAAR
;
A
#
# COMPACT_ATOMS: atom_id res chain seq x y z
N MET A 1 -27.39 -0.34 1.87
CA MET A 1 -26.57 -1.54 2.13
C MET A 1 -26.92 -2.66 1.15
N ASP A 2 -25.91 -3.35 0.62
CA ASP A 2 -26.06 -4.56 -0.22
C ASP A 2 -25.83 -5.85 0.60
N SER A 3 -26.07 -7.01 -0.03
CA SER A 3 -25.91 -8.32 0.60
C SER A 3 -24.47 -8.65 1.02
N LYS A 4 -23.46 -8.05 0.38
CA LYS A 4 -22.04 -8.29 0.67
C LYS A 4 -21.63 -7.53 1.94
N ALA A 5 -22.04 -6.27 2.07
CA ALA A 5 -21.87 -5.48 3.29
C ALA A 5 -22.61 -6.12 4.48
N ALA A 6 -23.85 -6.60 4.28
CA ALA A 6 -24.59 -7.31 5.30
C ALA A 6 -23.91 -8.63 5.71
N SER A 7 -23.40 -9.41 4.74
CA SER A 7 -22.62 -10.62 5.01
C SER A 7 -21.38 -10.35 5.86
N HIS A 8 -20.68 -9.24 5.63
CA HIS A 8 -19.50 -8.86 6.40
C HIS A 8 -19.84 -8.58 7.87
N LEU A 9 -20.89 -7.81 8.12
CA LEU A 9 -21.36 -7.50 9.47
C LEU A 9 -21.90 -8.75 10.20
N LEU A 10 -22.55 -9.68 9.47
CA LEU A 10 -22.94 -10.96 10.05
C LEU A 10 -21.74 -11.85 10.40
N HIS A 11 -20.64 -11.83 9.62
CA HIS A 11 -19.41 -12.52 10.00
C HIS A 11 -18.77 -11.92 11.26
N GLU A 12 -18.86 -10.61 11.43
CA GLU A 12 -18.40 -9.95 12.66
C GLU A 12 -19.23 -10.39 13.88
N ILE A 13 -20.56 -10.42 13.76
CA ILE A 13 -21.46 -10.95 14.81
C ILE A 13 -21.08 -12.40 15.16
N VAL A 14 -20.85 -13.25 14.17
CA VAL A 14 -20.41 -14.65 14.39
C VAL A 14 -19.09 -14.69 15.17
N ALA A 15 -18.10 -13.89 14.77
CA ALA A 15 -16.81 -13.84 15.44
C ALA A 15 -16.93 -13.40 16.90
N LEU A 16 -17.78 -12.41 17.19
CA LEU A 16 -18.01 -11.90 18.55
C LEU A 16 -18.76 -12.89 19.43
N LEU A 17 -19.81 -13.55 18.91
CA LEU A 17 -20.53 -14.60 19.64
C LEU A 17 -19.63 -15.80 19.96
N GLU A 18 -18.77 -16.21 19.02
CA GLU A 18 -17.77 -17.26 19.25
C GLU A 18 -16.74 -16.86 20.31
N LEU A 19 -16.39 -15.58 20.37
CA LEU A 19 -15.42 -15.02 21.31
C LEU A 19 -15.99 -14.95 22.74
N GLN A 20 -17.26 -14.55 22.87
CA GLN A 20 -18.01 -14.53 24.14
C GLN A 20 -18.38 -15.93 24.63
N GLY A 21 -18.29 -16.91 23.75
CA GLY A 21 -18.39 -18.30 24.11
C GLY A 21 -19.80 -18.86 24.13
N GLU A 22 -20.70 -18.22 23.39
CA GLU A 22 -22.07 -18.66 23.15
C GLU A 22 -22.12 -20.10 22.60
N ASP A 23 -23.24 -20.77 22.85
CA ASP A 23 -23.48 -22.11 22.33
C ASP A 23 -23.39 -22.09 20.79
N PRO A 24 -22.73 -23.07 20.12
CA PRO A 24 -22.59 -23.09 18.67
C PRO A 24 -23.92 -22.99 17.88
N ALA A 25 -25.05 -23.32 18.50
CA ALA A 25 -26.37 -23.11 17.91
C ALA A 25 -26.76 -21.62 17.77
N VAL A 26 -26.16 -20.73 18.56
CA VAL A 26 -26.44 -19.28 18.56
C VAL A 26 -25.78 -18.54 17.38
N PRO A 27 -24.47 -18.71 17.05
CA PRO A 27 -23.88 -18.08 15.87
C PRO A 27 -24.24 -18.80 14.55
N ALA A 28 -24.67 -20.07 14.59
CA ALA A 28 -24.92 -20.86 13.37
C ALA A 28 -25.91 -20.20 12.38
N PRO A 29 -27.07 -19.68 12.81
CA PRO A 29 -28.00 -18.97 11.93
C PRO A 29 -27.38 -17.75 11.24
N PHE A 30 -26.58 -16.96 11.97
CA PHE A 30 -25.88 -15.80 11.41
C PHE A 30 -24.81 -16.22 10.39
N ALA A 31 -24.09 -17.32 10.66
CA ALA A 31 -23.09 -17.87 9.74
C ALA A 31 -23.74 -18.44 8.46
N ASP A 32 -24.88 -19.12 8.57
CA ASP A 32 -25.67 -19.59 7.43
C ASP A 32 -26.18 -18.42 6.58
N ALA A 33 -26.70 -17.38 7.24
CA ALA A 33 -27.16 -16.18 6.58
C ALA A 33 -26.03 -15.39 5.91
N ALA A 34 -24.86 -15.28 6.56
CA ALA A 34 -23.69 -14.64 5.97
C ALA A 34 -23.23 -15.36 4.69
N ARG A 35 -23.21 -16.71 4.70
CA ARG A 35 -22.92 -17.52 3.51
C ARG A 35 -23.98 -17.34 2.42
N SER A 36 -25.25 -17.35 2.79
CA SER A 36 -26.35 -17.15 1.84
C SER A 36 -26.29 -15.77 1.19
N LEU A 37 -26.04 -14.71 1.96
CA LEU A 37 -25.97 -13.33 1.48
C LEU A 37 -24.73 -13.06 0.64
N ALA A 38 -23.61 -13.72 0.95
CA ALA A 38 -22.42 -13.71 0.10
C ALA A 38 -22.69 -14.31 -1.28
N ALA A 39 -23.58 -15.31 -1.38
CA ALA A 39 -23.99 -15.92 -2.64
C ALA A 39 -25.04 -15.10 -3.43
N ASP A 40 -25.55 -14.00 -2.87
CA ASP A 40 -26.55 -13.15 -3.55
C ASP A 40 -25.95 -12.05 -4.45
N GLU A 41 -24.62 -12.02 -4.60
CA GLU A 41 -23.91 -11.16 -5.58
C GLU A 41 -24.19 -9.66 -5.42
N ALA A 42 -24.06 -9.13 -4.19
CA ALA A 42 -24.22 -7.70 -3.87
C ALA A 42 -25.60 -7.10 -4.27
N LYS A 43 -26.66 -7.92 -4.31
CA LYS A 43 -28.02 -7.41 -4.50
C LYS A 43 -28.42 -6.47 -3.36
N PRO A 44 -29.22 -5.43 -3.63
CA PRO A 44 -29.73 -4.54 -2.59
C PRO A 44 -30.45 -5.34 -1.50
N LEU A 45 -30.04 -5.17 -0.24
CA LEU A 45 -30.58 -5.94 0.88
C LEU A 45 -32.10 -5.77 1.01
N LYS A 46 -32.60 -4.57 0.70
CA LYS A 46 -34.03 -4.23 0.66
C LYS A 46 -34.82 -5.12 -0.29
N GLU A 47 -34.29 -5.41 -1.47
CA GLU A 47 -34.98 -6.24 -2.48
C GLU A 47 -34.92 -7.72 -2.11
N LEU A 48 -33.82 -8.18 -1.51
CA LEU A 48 -33.69 -9.55 -1.01
C LEU A 48 -34.67 -9.84 0.13
N LEU A 49 -34.78 -8.94 1.11
CA LEU A 49 -35.70 -9.08 2.23
C LEU A 49 -37.16 -8.97 1.78
N LYS A 50 -37.46 -8.26 0.69
CA LYS A 50 -38.81 -8.21 0.12
C LYS A 50 -39.18 -9.50 -0.62
N ARG A 51 -38.22 -10.10 -1.33
CA ARG A 51 -38.43 -11.25 -2.20
C ARG A 51 -38.39 -12.58 -1.46
N ASP A 52 -37.45 -12.75 -0.53
CA ASP A 52 -37.13 -14.06 0.06
C ASP A 52 -36.71 -13.96 1.53
N LYS A 53 -37.46 -13.18 2.33
CA LYS A 53 -37.21 -13.01 3.78
C LYS A 53 -37.18 -14.33 4.55
N ARG A 54 -37.99 -15.31 4.11
CA ARG A 54 -38.27 -16.56 4.84
C ARG A 54 -37.11 -17.54 4.84
N ARG A 55 -36.06 -17.30 4.04
CA ARG A 55 -34.86 -18.13 4.02
C ARG A 55 -33.93 -17.90 5.23
N PHE A 56 -34.17 -16.85 6.01
CA PHE A 56 -33.37 -16.50 7.19
C PHE A 56 -34.10 -16.84 8.48
N ALA A 57 -33.34 -17.17 9.53
CA ALA A 57 -33.90 -17.37 10.87
C ALA A 57 -34.46 -16.05 11.45
N PRO A 58 -35.46 -16.08 12.35
CA PRO A 58 -36.08 -14.88 12.92
C PRO A 58 -35.10 -13.85 13.52
N GLU A 59 -34.10 -14.32 14.25
CA GLU A 59 -33.05 -13.53 14.90
C GLU A 59 -32.10 -12.85 13.89
N VAL A 60 -31.83 -13.52 12.78
CA VAL A 60 -31.05 -12.95 11.67
C VAL A 60 -31.88 -11.90 10.93
N ILE A 61 -33.16 -12.18 10.73
CA ILE A 61 -34.10 -11.26 10.08
C ILE A 61 -34.12 -9.91 10.80
N GLU A 62 -34.20 -9.92 12.13
CA GLU A 62 -34.22 -8.71 12.94
C GLU A 62 -32.97 -7.86 12.70
N VAL A 63 -31.78 -8.48 12.74
CA VAL A 63 -30.51 -7.81 12.43
C VAL A 63 -30.48 -7.27 11.00
N LEU A 64 -30.91 -8.05 10.01
CA LEU A 64 -30.90 -7.62 8.61
C LEU A 64 -31.88 -6.48 8.33
N GLU A 65 -32.97 -6.37 9.08
CA GLU A 65 -33.89 -5.24 8.97
C GLU A 65 -33.32 -3.96 9.56
N GLN A 66 -32.66 -4.03 10.72
CA GLN A 66 -31.93 -2.89 11.30
C GLN A 66 -30.82 -2.42 10.36
N LEU A 67 -30.00 -3.35 9.86
CA LEU A 67 -28.93 -3.07 8.91
C LEU A 67 -29.44 -2.47 7.58
N ARG A 68 -30.67 -2.82 7.16
CA ARG A 68 -31.32 -2.24 5.97
C ARG A 68 -31.74 -0.79 6.21
N ASP A 69 -32.33 -0.51 7.37
CA ASP A 69 -32.99 0.76 7.66
C ASP A 69 -32.00 1.81 8.16
N ASP A 70 -31.14 1.44 9.10
CA ASP A 70 -30.26 2.35 9.84
C ASP A 70 -28.78 2.15 9.50
N GLY A 71 -28.43 1.05 8.83
CA GLY A 71 -27.04 0.69 8.54
C GLY A 71 -26.29 0.10 9.72
N ASP A 72 -26.98 -0.10 10.85
CA ASP A 72 -26.42 -0.58 12.12
C ASP A 72 -27.30 -1.65 12.78
N SER A 73 -26.82 -2.26 13.86
CA SER A 73 -27.52 -3.34 14.60
C SER A 73 -27.29 -3.26 16.09
N GLU A 74 -28.38 -3.22 16.87
CA GLU A 74 -28.33 -3.21 18.34
C GLU A 74 -27.67 -4.46 18.93
N LEU A 75 -27.71 -5.59 18.21
CA LEU A 75 -26.99 -6.78 18.60
C LEU A 75 -25.48 -6.60 18.41
N LEU A 76 -25.06 -6.07 17.26
CA LEU A 76 -23.66 -5.85 16.95
C LEU A 76 -23.03 -4.84 17.92
N ASP A 77 -23.73 -3.75 18.21
CA ASP A 77 -23.25 -2.73 19.16
C ASP A 77 -23.08 -3.31 20.56
N ARG A 78 -24.08 -4.03 21.07
CA ARG A 78 -23.97 -4.71 22.37
C ARG A 78 -22.82 -5.70 22.42
N LEU A 79 -22.59 -6.46 21.35
CA LEU A 79 -21.49 -7.42 21.27
C LEU A 79 -20.13 -6.71 21.24
N ARG A 80 -20.03 -5.54 20.61
CA ARG A 80 -18.81 -4.71 20.64
C ARG A 80 -18.57 -4.12 22.01
N GLU A 81 -19.59 -3.58 22.66
CA GLU A 81 -19.50 -2.98 24.01
C GLU A 81 -19.18 -4.00 25.11
N SER A 82 -19.67 -5.23 24.98
CA SER A 82 -19.49 -6.29 25.99
C SER A 82 -18.25 -7.15 25.77
N THR A 83 -17.54 -6.98 24.65
CA THR A 83 -16.28 -7.69 24.38
C THR A 83 -15.07 -6.86 24.84
N PRO A 84 -14.18 -7.38 25.70
CA PRO A 84 -12.97 -6.66 26.12
C PRO A 84 -12.08 -6.27 24.94
N GLU A 85 -11.57 -5.04 24.97
CA GLU A 85 -10.72 -4.46 23.90
C GLU A 85 -9.50 -5.33 23.57
N GLY A 86 -8.86 -5.92 24.58
CA GLY A 86 -7.68 -6.75 24.37
C GLY A 86 -7.96 -8.06 23.62
N LEU A 87 -9.21 -8.57 23.61
CA LEU A 87 -9.58 -9.71 22.77
C LEU A 87 -9.67 -9.33 21.28
N PHE A 88 -10.07 -8.09 20.97
CA PHE A 88 -10.01 -7.56 19.61
C PHE A 88 -8.57 -7.42 19.13
N GLU A 89 -7.66 -6.99 20.00
CA GLU A 89 -6.23 -6.92 19.67
C GLU A 89 -5.65 -8.30 19.36
N MET A 90 -6.05 -9.34 20.09
CA MET A 90 -5.60 -10.71 19.83
C MET A 90 -6.10 -11.26 18.50
N MET A 91 -7.27 -10.85 18.00
CA MET A 91 -7.77 -11.24 16.66
C MET A 91 -6.87 -10.75 15.54
N ARG A 92 -6.07 -9.71 15.77
CA ARG A 92 -5.11 -9.18 14.80
C ARG A 92 -3.83 -10.04 14.73
N VAL A 93 -3.62 -10.96 15.67
CA VAL A 93 -2.44 -11.84 15.69
C VAL A 93 -2.64 -12.94 14.63
N PRO A 94 -1.77 -13.02 13.60
CA PRO A 94 -1.91 -14.04 12.57
C PRO A 94 -1.97 -15.46 13.16
N GLY A 95 -3.04 -16.19 12.83
CA GLY A 95 -3.25 -17.57 13.33
C GLY A 95 -4.03 -17.69 14.66
N LEU A 96 -4.49 -16.58 15.24
CA LEU A 96 -5.45 -16.56 16.35
C LEU A 96 -6.85 -16.15 15.86
N GLY A 97 -7.72 -17.13 15.68
CA GLY A 97 -9.16 -16.89 15.45
C GLY A 97 -9.97 -16.88 16.76
N PRO A 98 -11.25 -16.44 16.72
CA PRO A 98 -12.09 -16.25 17.90
C PRO A 98 -12.14 -17.47 18.84
N SER A 99 -12.31 -18.67 18.29
CA SER A 99 -12.33 -19.93 19.07
C SER A 99 -11.04 -20.24 19.83
N ARG A 100 -9.87 -19.79 19.34
CA ARG A 100 -8.59 -19.95 20.06
C ARG A 100 -8.45 -18.88 21.13
N ILE A 101 -8.81 -17.64 20.83
CA ILE A 101 -8.75 -16.51 21.76
C ILE A 101 -9.65 -16.77 22.97
N ARG A 102 -10.87 -17.25 22.74
CA ARG A 102 -11.77 -17.70 23.82
C ARG A 102 -11.10 -18.73 24.75
N ARG A 103 -10.47 -19.77 24.19
CA ARG A 103 -9.81 -20.81 25.00
C ARG A 103 -8.65 -20.28 25.83
N ILE A 104 -7.95 -19.28 25.31
CA ILE A 104 -6.90 -18.57 26.03
C ILE A 104 -7.53 -17.78 27.18
N HIS A 105 -8.56 -16.99 26.90
CA HIS A 105 -9.29 -16.21 27.89
C HIS A 105 -9.89 -17.08 29.01
N GLU A 106 -10.68 -18.10 28.68
CA GLU A 106 -11.29 -19.01 29.67
C GLU A 106 -10.25 -19.88 30.41
N GLY A 107 -9.21 -20.31 29.71
CA GLY A 107 -8.23 -21.25 30.26
C GLY A 107 -7.13 -20.61 31.10
N LEU A 108 -6.81 -19.34 30.85
CA LEU A 108 -5.70 -18.63 31.49
C LEU A 108 -6.09 -17.28 32.12
N GLY A 109 -7.34 -16.82 31.93
CA GLY A 109 -7.81 -15.52 32.42
C GLY A 109 -7.07 -14.35 31.78
N ILE A 110 -6.76 -14.46 30.48
CA ILE A 110 -5.96 -13.48 29.74
C ILE A 110 -6.90 -12.61 28.92
N ASP A 111 -6.86 -11.30 29.19
CA ASP A 111 -7.74 -10.30 28.58
C ASP A 111 -7.00 -9.30 27.71
N THR A 112 -5.67 -9.29 27.77
CA THR A 112 -4.83 -8.32 27.04
C THR A 112 -3.75 -8.97 26.18
N LEU A 113 -3.35 -8.29 25.09
CA LEU A 113 -2.27 -8.76 24.21
C LEU A 113 -0.93 -8.92 24.96
N GLN A 114 -0.69 -8.10 25.99
CA GLN A 114 0.51 -8.18 26.82
C GLN A 114 0.52 -9.43 27.71
N GLU A 115 -0.60 -9.75 28.36
CA GLU A 115 -0.73 -10.97 29.17
C GLU A 115 -0.62 -12.24 28.31
N LEU A 116 -1.11 -12.19 27.07
CA LEU A 116 -0.94 -13.27 26.09
C LEU A 116 0.54 -13.46 25.73
N GLU A 117 1.26 -12.37 25.48
CA GLU A 117 2.70 -12.42 25.20
C GLU A 117 3.47 -13.02 26.39
N ASP A 118 3.15 -12.58 27.61
CA ASP A 118 3.81 -13.07 28.83
C ASP A 118 3.51 -14.56 29.06
N ALA A 119 2.26 -14.99 28.88
CA ALA A 119 1.87 -16.40 28.96
C ALA A 119 2.53 -17.27 27.87
N ALA A 120 2.80 -16.71 26.69
CA ALA A 120 3.53 -17.38 25.65
C ALA A 120 5.04 -17.49 25.98
N ARG A 121 5.63 -16.47 26.60
CA ARG A 121 7.04 -16.46 27.05
C ARG A 121 7.31 -17.37 28.24
N ASP A 122 6.44 -17.37 29.24
CA ASP A 122 6.62 -18.13 30.48
C ASP A 122 6.13 -19.60 30.38
N GLY A 123 5.62 -19.99 29.21
CA GLY A 123 5.20 -21.35 28.88
C GLY A 123 3.82 -21.75 29.38
N ARG A 124 3.05 -20.83 30.01
CA ARG A 124 1.64 -21.10 30.37
C ARG A 124 0.77 -21.40 29.15
N LEU A 125 0.95 -20.67 28.04
CA LEU A 125 0.20 -20.87 26.80
C LEU A 125 0.49 -22.23 26.17
N ALA A 126 1.74 -22.68 26.17
CA ALA A 126 2.13 -23.97 25.60
C ALA A 126 1.48 -25.16 26.34
N LYS A 127 1.21 -25.01 27.65
CA LYS A 127 0.55 -26.02 28.49
C LYS A 127 -0.96 -26.10 28.27
N LEU A 128 -1.55 -25.12 27.58
CA LEU A 128 -2.98 -25.10 27.28
C LEU A 128 -3.32 -26.18 26.22
N PRO A 129 -4.40 -26.98 26.39
CA PRO A 129 -4.74 -28.04 25.46
C PRO A 129 -4.87 -27.53 24.01
N ARG A 130 -4.18 -28.21 23.08
CA ARG A 130 -4.11 -27.89 21.63
C ARG A 130 -3.26 -26.68 21.22
N PHE A 131 -2.55 -26.03 22.15
CA PHE A 131 -1.61 -24.96 21.82
C PHE A 131 -0.19 -25.52 21.63
N GLY A 132 0.45 -26.06 22.67
CA GLY A 132 1.81 -26.61 22.56
C GLY A 132 2.88 -25.55 22.21
N GLU A 133 4.15 -25.96 22.21
CA GLU A 133 5.29 -25.04 22.05
C GLU A 133 5.29 -24.33 20.69
N ARG A 134 5.00 -25.06 19.60
CA ARG A 134 4.96 -24.49 18.25
C ARG A 134 3.93 -23.38 18.09
N THR A 135 2.75 -23.51 18.71
CA THR A 135 1.72 -22.47 18.64
C THR A 135 2.12 -21.28 19.51
N ALA A 136 2.71 -21.50 20.67
CA ALA A 136 3.23 -20.41 21.50
C ALA A 136 4.31 -19.60 20.77
N GLU A 137 5.23 -20.25 20.06
CA GLU A 137 6.22 -19.58 19.20
C GLU A 137 5.58 -18.83 18.02
N GLN A 138 4.51 -19.36 17.44
CA GLN A 138 3.78 -18.67 16.37
C GLN A 138 3.04 -17.44 16.90
N VAL A 139 2.44 -17.54 18.08
CA VAL A 139 1.80 -16.41 18.77
C VAL A 139 2.85 -15.35 19.13
N LEU A 140 4.00 -15.74 19.67
CA LEU A 140 5.11 -14.79 19.95
C LEU A 140 5.61 -14.11 18.68
N ARG A 141 5.74 -14.83 17.57
CA ARG A 141 6.10 -14.24 16.27
C ARG A 141 5.00 -13.33 15.73
N GLY A 142 3.73 -13.70 15.86
CA GLY A 142 2.59 -12.88 15.45
C GLY A 142 2.44 -11.61 16.29
N ILE A 143 2.72 -11.69 17.59
CA ILE A 143 2.75 -10.55 18.51
C ILE A 143 3.97 -9.68 18.23
N ALA A 144 5.16 -10.26 18.04
CA ALA A 144 6.35 -9.51 17.66
C ALA A 144 6.13 -8.79 16.33
N TRP A 145 5.54 -9.47 15.34
CA TRP A 145 5.10 -8.86 14.10
C TRP A 145 4.11 -7.73 14.37
N LEU A 146 3.03 -7.93 15.14
CA LEU A 146 2.11 -6.84 15.52
C LEU A 146 2.77 -5.70 16.30
N LYS A 147 3.83 -5.95 17.06
CA LYS A 147 4.60 -4.91 17.77
C LYS A 147 5.53 -4.18 16.81
N GLU A 148 6.02 -4.84 15.78
CA GLU A 148 6.87 -4.29 14.72
C GLU A 148 6.07 -3.62 13.58
N SER A 149 4.86 -4.11 13.31
CA SER A 149 3.91 -3.69 12.26
C SER A 149 2.81 -2.79 12.80
N GLY A 150 2.41 -2.93 14.07
CA GLY A 150 1.37 -2.12 14.72
C GLY A 150 1.76 -0.69 15.08
N ALA A 151 2.98 -0.28 14.74
CA ALA A 151 3.42 1.12 14.75
C ALA A 151 3.67 1.68 13.35
N GLN A 152 3.50 0.88 12.30
CA GLN A 152 3.70 1.34 10.92
C GLN A 152 2.36 1.65 10.27
N ILE A 153 2.33 2.75 9.54
CA ILE A 153 1.20 3.19 8.73
C ILE A 153 1.67 3.34 7.28
N LEU A 154 0.75 3.23 6.34
CA LEU A 154 1.05 3.45 4.92
C LEU A 154 1.46 4.91 4.69
N LEU A 155 2.30 5.14 3.68
CA LEU A 155 2.80 6.48 3.33
C LEU A 155 1.72 7.57 3.27
N PRO A 156 0.52 7.36 2.66
CA PRO A 156 -0.50 8.41 2.62
C PRO A 156 -0.99 8.83 4.01
N HIS A 157 -1.25 7.86 4.89
CA HIS A 157 -1.63 8.14 6.27
C HIS A 157 -0.49 8.84 7.03
N GLY A 158 0.74 8.34 6.87
CA GLY A 158 1.92 8.96 7.48
C GLY A 158 2.14 10.40 7.01
N ARG A 159 1.86 10.70 5.74
CA ARG A 159 1.92 12.05 5.19
C ARG A 159 0.83 12.95 5.77
N ALA A 160 -0.42 12.50 5.81
CA ALA A 160 -1.53 13.26 6.38
C ALA A 160 -1.26 13.63 7.86
N GLU A 161 -0.80 12.65 8.65
CA GLU A 161 -0.41 12.89 10.04
C GLU A 161 0.80 13.82 10.15
N ALA A 162 1.80 13.66 9.30
CA ALA A 162 2.96 14.54 9.26
C ALA A 162 2.58 15.99 8.96
N GLU A 163 1.67 16.23 8.01
CA GLU A 163 1.19 17.57 7.64
C GLU A 163 0.37 18.21 8.77
N ARG A 164 -0.48 17.43 9.44
CA ARG A 164 -1.25 17.85 10.62
C ARG A 164 -0.32 18.27 11.76
N LEU A 165 0.64 17.42 12.11
CA LEU A 165 1.61 17.67 13.19
C LEU A 165 2.55 18.83 12.83
N LEU A 166 3.03 18.90 11.60
CA LEU A 166 3.84 20.02 11.10
C LEU A 166 3.12 21.35 11.28
N SER A 167 1.84 21.40 10.92
CA SER A 167 1.01 22.59 11.09
C SER A 167 0.89 22.99 12.56
N ALA A 168 0.81 22.03 13.48
CA ALA A 168 0.81 22.31 14.93
C ALA A 168 2.16 22.84 15.41
N VAL A 169 3.26 22.22 15.00
CA VAL A 169 4.64 22.65 15.36
C VAL A 169 4.92 24.06 14.84
N ARG A 170 4.51 24.39 13.61
CA ARG A 170 4.68 25.73 13.03
C ARG A 170 3.92 26.84 13.79
N ARG A 171 2.90 26.50 14.57
CA ARG A 171 2.14 27.46 15.39
C ARG A 171 2.77 27.74 16.76
N LEU A 172 3.80 27.00 17.16
CA LEU A 172 4.47 27.22 18.44
C LEU A 172 5.24 28.55 18.44
N SER A 173 5.06 29.33 19.50
CA SER A 173 5.84 30.55 19.71
C SER A 173 7.33 30.19 19.83
N GLY A 174 8.16 30.82 19.00
CA GLY A 174 9.61 30.58 18.96
C GLY A 174 10.08 29.67 17.81
N VAL A 175 9.17 29.00 17.10
CA VAL A 175 9.50 28.28 15.85
C VAL A 175 9.46 29.25 14.68
N VAL A 176 10.56 29.34 13.92
CA VAL A 176 10.65 30.20 12.71
C VAL A 176 10.61 29.41 11.41
N ARG A 177 10.91 28.11 11.48
CA ARG A 177 10.79 27.17 10.36
C ARG A 177 10.55 25.79 10.93
N ALA A 178 9.73 24.98 10.26
CA ALA A 178 9.68 23.55 10.52
C ALA A 178 9.38 22.81 9.23
N GLU A 179 9.93 21.61 9.09
CA GLU A 179 9.80 20.76 7.91
C GLU A 179 9.64 19.29 8.32
N ILE A 180 8.90 18.53 7.50
CA ILE A 180 8.83 17.07 7.60
C ILE A 180 10.18 16.48 7.19
N ALA A 181 10.60 15.42 7.86
CA ALA A 181 11.82 14.66 7.63
C ALA A 181 11.51 13.15 7.54
N GLY A 182 12.52 12.31 7.78
CA GLY A 182 12.38 10.87 7.89
C GLY A 182 11.77 10.15 6.69
N ALA A 183 11.12 9.03 7.00
CA ALA A 183 10.53 8.11 6.03
C ALA A 183 9.48 8.77 5.11
N VAL A 184 8.67 9.68 5.65
CA VAL A 184 7.66 10.42 4.88
C VAL A 184 8.33 11.26 3.78
N ARG A 185 9.37 12.02 4.15
CA ARG A 185 10.10 12.88 3.20
C ARG A 185 10.82 12.07 2.13
N ARG A 186 11.30 10.87 2.46
CA ARG A 186 11.94 9.95 1.50
C ARG A 186 10.95 9.10 0.69
N HIS A 187 9.65 9.31 0.82
CA HIS A 187 8.62 8.46 0.19
C HIS A 187 8.81 6.96 0.50
N CYS A 188 9.12 6.59 1.74
CA CYS A 188 9.10 5.17 2.13
C CYS A 188 7.66 4.65 2.11
N GLU A 189 7.49 3.42 1.64
CA GLU A 189 6.24 2.70 1.43
C GLU A 189 5.40 2.63 2.72
N THR A 190 6.10 2.42 3.85
CA THR A 190 5.55 2.43 5.20
C THR A 190 6.32 3.42 6.08
N VAL A 191 5.63 3.95 7.08
CA VAL A 191 6.13 4.98 7.99
C VAL A 191 5.89 4.51 9.41
N ARG A 192 6.95 4.42 10.22
CA ARG A 192 6.85 4.05 11.65
C ARG A 192 6.68 5.26 12.55
N ASP A 193 7.53 6.25 12.34
CA ASP A 193 7.54 7.49 13.10
C ASP A 193 7.45 8.64 12.09
N VAL A 194 6.56 9.60 12.35
CA VAL A 194 6.62 10.91 11.72
C VAL A 194 7.85 11.62 12.27
N GLU A 195 8.62 12.28 11.42
CA GLU A 195 9.79 13.05 11.84
C GLU A 195 9.63 14.51 11.42
N ILE A 196 9.83 15.43 12.35
CA ILE A 196 9.76 16.88 12.11
C ILE A 196 10.99 17.55 12.70
N VAL A 197 11.61 18.45 11.94
CA VAL A 197 12.68 19.33 12.42
C VAL A 197 12.17 20.76 12.47
N ALA A 198 12.36 21.43 13.61
CA ALA A 198 11.92 22.78 13.88
C ALA A 198 13.11 23.69 14.24
N ALA A 199 13.31 24.73 13.45
CA ALA A 199 14.23 25.82 13.70
C ALA A 199 13.63 26.78 14.73
N CYS A 200 14.35 27.00 15.83
CA CYS A 200 13.90 27.77 16.98
C CYS A 200 14.77 29.02 17.17
N VAL A 201 14.17 30.16 17.54
CA VAL A 201 14.92 31.40 17.83
C VAL A 201 15.63 31.36 19.17
N ARG A 202 15.02 30.73 20.18
CA ARG A 202 15.55 30.57 21.54
C ARG A 202 14.97 29.29 22.16
N GLU A 203 15.72 28.72 23.09
CA GLU A 203 15.32 27.61 23.97
C GLU A 203 14.65 26.41 23.23
N PRO A 204 15.36 25.75 22.29
CA PRO A 204 14.81 24.60 21.58
C PRO A 204 14.28 23.49 22.51
N GLU A 205 14.94 23.26 23.65
CA GLU A 205 14.55 22.29 24.65
C GLU A 205 13.19 22.64 25.30
N ALA A 206 12.93 23.93 25.54
CA ALA A 206 11.68 24.40 26.12
C ALA A 206 10.51 24.25 25.13
N ILE A 207 10.76 24.52 23.84
CA ILE A 207 9.77 24.34 22.77
C ILE A 207 9.41 22.87 22.60
N ALA A 208 10.42 21.99 22.55
CA ALA A 208 10.19 20.54 22.47
C ALA A 208 9.39 20.03 23.67
N ALA A 209 9.77 20.46 24.88
CA ALA A 209 9.05 20.10 26.11
C ALA A 209 7.61 20.67 26.16
N ALA A 210 7.37 21.86 25.61
CA ALA A 210 6.04 22.44 25.51
C ALA A 210 5.14 21.61 24.57
N PHE A 211 5.67 21.21 23.41
CA PHE A 211 4.91 20.38 22.47
C PHE A 211 4.62 18.99 23.03
N ALA A 212 5.55 18.41 23.80
CA ALA A 212 5.37 17.13 24.50
C ALA A 212 4.22 17.13 25.54
N ARG A 213 3.70 18.31 25.89
CA ARG A 213 2.53 18.47 26.79
C ARG A 213 1.25 18.86 26.05
N SER A 214 1.24 18.74 24.73
CA SER A 214 0.07 19.07 23.91
C SER A 214 -1.08 18.08 24.18
N PRO A 215 -2.34 18.50 24.00
CA PRO A 215 -3.49 17.59 24.07
C PRO A 215 -3.33 16.40 23.11
N GLY A 216 -3.75 15.21 23.57
CA GLY A 216 -3.66 13.96 22.81
C GLY A 216 -2.30 13.25 22.90
N VAL A 217 -1.31 13.82 23.61
CA VAL A 217 -0.06 13.12 23.91
C VAL A 217 -0.29 12.13 25.04
N ARG A 218 -0.05 10.85 24.76
CA ARG A 218 -0.12 9.74 25.73
C ARG A 218 1.15 9.66 26.57
N ASP A 219 2.30 9.59 25.89
CA ASP A 219 3.60 9.53 26.52
C ASP A 219 4.67 10.21 25.66
N SER A 220 5.75 10.65 26.32
CA SER A 220 6.91 11.24 25.66
C SER A 220 8.21 10.83 26.33
N VAL A 221 9.26 10.65 25.52
CA VAL A 221 10.61 10.30 25.94
C VAL A 221 11.58 11.37 25.45
N GLY A 222 12.53 11.76 26.29
CA GLY A 222 13.50 12.83 25.96
C GLY A 222 13.02 14.24 26.30
N SER A 223 11.95 14.39 27.08
CA SER A 223 11.45 15.68 27.57
C SER A 223 12.55 16.46 28.32
N GLY A 224 12.74 17.73 27.95
CA GLY A 224 13.84 18.57 28.45
C GLY A 224 15.12 18.51 27.60
N THR A 225 15.11 17.78 26.48
CA THR A 225 16.19 17.79 25.48
C THR A 225 15.73 18.41 24.16
N ARG A 226 16.65 18.56 23.20
CA ARG A 226 16.37 19.06 21.83
C ARG A 226 15.64 18.05 20.95
N HIS A 227 15.53 16.79 21.38
CA HIS A 227 14.86 15.72 20.64
C HIS A 227 13.87 14.99 21.54
N VAL A 228 12.60 15.00 21.16
CA VAL A 228 11.55 14.32 21.92
C VAL A 228 10.85 13.32 21.02
N ALA A 229 10.75 12.07 21.49
CA ALA A 229 9.87 11.06 20.93
C ALA A 229 8.51 11.15 21.62
N ILE A 230 7.43 11.29 20.86
CA ILE A 230 6.06 11.51 21.34
C ILE A 230 5.19 10.39 20.79
N ARG A 231 4.35 9.81 21.65
CA ARG A 231 3.26 8.92 21.26
C ARG A 231 1.93 9.60 21.59
N PHE A 232 1.05 9.65 20.60
CA PHE A 232 -0.31 10.17 20.76
C PHE A 232 -1.29 9.06 21.15
N ASP A 233 -2.47 9.44 21.64
CA ASP A 233 -3.52 8.50 22.07
C ASP A 233 -4.09 7.65 20.93
N ASP A 234 -4.02 8.14 19.70
CA ASP A 234 -4.39 7.42 18.48
C ASP A 234 -3.29 6.45 17.99
N GLY A 235 -2.16 6.37 18.69
CA GLY A 235 -1.02 5.51 18.36
C GLY A 235 -0.01 6.14 17.40
N VAL A 236 -0.26 7.33 16.87
CA VAL A 236 0.71 8.05 16.02
C VAL A 236 1.97 8.35 16.81
N ARG A 237 3.12 8.20 16.17
CA ARG A 237 4.44 8.45 16.75
C ARG A 237 5.13 9.59 16.04
N LEU A 238 5.70 10.51 16.81
CA LEU A 238 6.43 11.67 16.31
C LEU A 238 7.82 11.73 16.94
N GLN A 239 8.84 11.92 16.12
CA GLN A 239 10.16 12.39 16.51
C GLN A 239 10.25 13.89 16.20
N LEU A 240 10.30 14.72 17.24
CA LEU A 240 10.44 16.17 17.10
C LEU A 240 11.87 16.60 17.44
N HIS A 241 12.55 17.21 16.48
CA HIS A 241 13.87 17.80 16.66
C HIS A 241 13.78 19.32 16.67
N CYS A 242 14.01 19.94 17.82
CA CYS A 242 14.07 21.40 17.95
C CYS A 242 15.53 21.84 18.00
N VAL A 243 15.95 22.67 17.05
CA VAL A 243 17.34 23.13 16.92
C VAL A 243 17.40 24.65 16.69
N PRO A 244 18.51 25.34 17.03
CA PRO A 244 18.76 26.70 16.58
C PRO A 244 18.69 26.84 15.06
N ALA A 245 18.32 28.01 14.56
CA ALA A 245 18.21 28.26 13.12
C ALA A 245 19.51 27.98 12.33
N THR A 246 20.67 28.20 12.95
CA THR A 246 21.99 27.94 12.37
C THR A 246 22.31 26.45 12.21
N GLU A 247 21.65 25.57 12.98
CA GLU A 247 21.86 24.11 12.97
C GLU A 247 20.82 23.38 12.08
N PHE A 248 19.81 24.11 11.59
CA PHE A 248 18.63 23.54 10.94
C PHE A 248 18.97 22.65 9.74
N VAL A 249 19.87 23.10 8.86
CA VAL A 249 20.18 22.37 7.61
C VAL A 249 20.77 20.99 7.91
N VAL A 250 21.75 20.90 8.82
CA VAL A 250 22.39 19.62 9.17
C VAL A 250 21.41 18.73 9.93
N ALA A 251 20.64 19.29 10.86
CA ALA A 251 19.62 18.55 11.60
C ALA A 251 18.54 17.98 10.66
N TRP A 252 18.06 18.77 9.70
CA TRP A 252 17.05 18.34 8.73
C TRP A 252 17.58 17.29 7.76
N PHE A 253 18.82 17.44 7.29
CA PHE A 253 19.50 16.42 6.49
C PHE A 253 19.62 15.09 7.25
N ARG A 254 20.11 15.13 8.50
CA ARG A 254 20.31 13.93 9.33
C ARG A 254 19.00 13.24 9.68
N ALA A 255 17.98 14.00 10.08
CA ALA A 255 16.64 13.48 10.33
C ALA A 255 16.01 12.95 9.03
N THR A 256 16.27 13.58 7.88
CA THR A 256 15.78 13.04 6.60
C THR A 256 16.37 11.68 6.30
N GLY A 257 17.64 11.43 6.64
CA GLY A 257 18.28 10.15 6.42
C GLY A 257 18.41 9.80 4.92
N SER A 258 18.47 8.52 4.55
CA SER A 258 18.54 7.35 5.45
C SER A 258 19.84 7.36 6.28
N ALA A 259 19.94 6.54 7.33
CA ALA A 259 21.17 6.44 8.12
C ALA A 259 22.38 6.04 7.25
N ALA A 260 22.18 5.17 6.26
CA ALA A 260 23.21 4.77 5.32
C ALA A 260 23.65 5.95 4.45
N HIS A 261 22.71 6.71 3.90
CA HIS A 261 23.02 7.91 3.11
C HIS A 261 23.76 8.97 3.94
N VAL A 262 23.32 9.21 5.17
CA VAL A 262 23.99 10.14 6.11
C VAL A 262 25.43 9.70 6.36
N GLN A 263 25.66 8.42 6.62
CA GLN A 263 27.01 7.90 6.85
C GLN A 263 27.90 8.05 5.61
N GLU A 264 27.33 7.87 4.42
CA GLU A 264 28.05 8.06 3.16
C GLU A 264 28.49 9.52 2.99
N VAL A 265 27.58 10.46 3.18
CA VAL A 265 27.84 11.91 3.12
C VAL A 265 28.86 12.35 4.17
N VAL A 266 28.77 11.83 5.40
CA VAL A 266 29.77 12.06 6.47
C VAL A 266 31.16 11.58 6.03
N THR A 267 31.22 10.38 5.43
CA THR A 267 32.48 9.80 4.95
C THR A 267 33.08 10.64 3.82
N ARG A 268 32.25 11.11 2.88
CA ARG A 268 32.67 12.00 1.78
C ARG A 268 33.15 13.35 2.29
N ALA A 269 32.48 13.94 3.28
CA ALA A 269 32.93 15.17 3.93
C ALA A 269 34.35 14.99 4.52
N ALA A 270 34.58 13.89 5.24
CA ALA A 270 35.88 13.57 5.83
C ALA A 270 37.00 13.43 4.78
N LEU A 271 36.72 12.79 3.64
CA LEU A 271 37.66 12.67 2.51
C LEU A 271 38.08 14.04 1.92
N ARG A 272 37.28 15.08 2.15
CA ARG A 272 37.56 16.46 1.74
C ARG A 272 38.14 17.32 2.86
N GLY A 273 38.50 16.72 4.00
CA GLY A 273 39.01 17.46 5.16
C GLY A 273 37.94 18.28 5.87
N LEU A 274 36.66 17.98 5.64
CA LEU A 274 35.53 18.59 6.35
C LEU A 274 35.04 17.65 7.46
N THR A 275 34.51 18.23 8.53
CA THR A 275 33.86 17.46 9.60
C THR A 275 32.37 17.77 9.61
N LEU A 276 31.54 16.78 9.24
CA LEU A 276 30.09 16.88 9.37
C LEU A 276 29.68 16.32 10.75
N GLY A 277 29.51 17.21 11.72
CA GLY A 277 29.05 16.89 13.08
C GLY A 277 27.53 16.68 13.14
N ASP A 278 27.00 16.52 14.35
CA ASP A 278 25.55 16.29 14.55
C ASP A 278 24.69 17.50 14.16
N HIS A 279 25.27 18.71 14.22
CA HIS A 279 24.53 19.96 14.05
C HIS A 279 25.23 20.98 13.14
N ASP A 280 26.48 20.75 12.74
CA ASP A 280 27.25 21.68 11.93
C ASP A 280 28.16 20.97 10.93
N LEU A 281 28.62 21.73 9.93
CA LEU A 281 29.70 21.35 9.03
C LEU A 281 30.89 22.25 9.31
N ARG A 282 32.08 21.68 9.45
CA ARG A 282 33.31 22.42 9.77
C ARG A 282 34.40 22.20 8.72
N ASP A 283 35.16 23.23 8.45
CA ASP A 283 36.36 23.15 7.62
C ASP A 283 37.54 22.52 8.38
N ALA A 284 38.67 22.34 7.69
CA ALA A 284 39.89 21.74 8.25
C ALA A 284 40.49 22.55 9.42
N SER A 285 40.14 23.83 9.57
CA SER A 285 40.56 24.67 10.70
C SER A 285 39.63 24.56 11.91
N GLY A 286 38.52 23.82 11.78
CA GLY A 286 37.49 23.67 12.80
C GLY A 286 36.45 24.80 12.79
N ARG A 287 36.50 25.70 11.81
CA ARG A 287 35.52 26.78 11.65
C ARG A 287 34.23 26.24 11.05
N VAL A 288 33.09 26.67 11.60
CA VAL A 288 31.76 26.32 11.08
C VAL A 288 31.54 26.97 9.71
N ILE A 289 31.12 26.16 8.75
CA ILE A 289 30.67 26.57 7.42
C ILE A 289 29.18 26.87 7.52
N GLU A 290 28.79 28.10 7.19
CA GLU A 290 27.38 28.48 7.16
C GLU A 290 26.69 27.84 5.95
N LEU A 291 25.55 27.19 6.21
CA LEU A 291 24.76 26.48 5.21
C LEU A 291 23.40 27.18 5.07
N ALA A 292 23.10 27.69 3.88
CA ALA A 292 21.81 28.30 3.59
C ALA A 292 20.68 27.26 3.44
N ASP A 293 21.00 26.11 2.83
CA ASP A 293 20.08 25.02 2.52
C ASP A 293 20.82 23.68 2.34
N GLU A 294 20.07 22.60 2.10
CA GLU A 294 20.67 21.29 1.82
C GLU A 294 21.53 21.29 0.54
N PRO A 295 21.14 21.88 -0.61
CA PRO A 295 22.03 22.02 -1.75
C PRO A 295 23.41 22.58 -1.41
N ALA A 296 23.51 23.58 -0.53
CA ALA A 296 24.80 24.11 -0.07
C ALA A 296 25.64 23.06 0.69
N LEU A 297 25.01 22.18 1.49
CA LEU A 297 25.69 21.06 2.17
C LEU A 297 26.29 20.09 1.14
N TYR A 298 25.50 19.67 0.15
CA TYR A 298 25.94 18.79 -0.93
C TYR A 298 27.07 19.44 -1.75
N ALA A 299 26.94 20.72 -2.11
CA ALA A 299 27.96 21.46 -2.84
C ALA A 299 29.28 21.56 -2.07
N ALA A 300 29.24 21.78 -0.74
CA ALA A 300 30.44 21.85 0.10
C ALA A 300 31.23 20.53 0.09
N ILE A 301 30.53 19.39 0.05
CA ILE A 301 31.17 18.07 -0.08
C ILE A 301 31.40 17.64 -1.54
N GLY A 302 31.09 18.50 -2.50
CA GLY A 302 31.24 18.27 -3.93
C GLY A 302 30.39 17.15 -4.51
N LEU A 303 29.21 16.94 -3.93
CA LEU A 303 28.19 16.03 -4.44
C LEU A 303 27.05 16.88 -5.04
N PRO A 304 26.42 16.49 -6.16
CA PRO A 304 25.19 17.13 -6.62
C PRO A 304 24.09 17.00 -5.56
N TRP A 305 23.15 17.95 -5.53
CA TRP A 305 22.01 17.84 -4.62
C TRP A 305 21.18 16.60 -4.95
N LEU A 306 20.91 15.79 -3.92
CA LEU A 306 20.10 14.59 -4.02
C LEU A 306 18.72 14.86 -3.40
N ALA A 307 17.68 14.65 -4.21
CA ALA A 307 16.30 14.70 -3.74
C ALA A 307 16.09 13.65 -2.62
N PRO A 308 15.28 13.95 -1.59
CA PRO A 308 15.14 13.09 -0.40
C PRO A 308 14.77 11.63 -0.71
N GLU A 309 13.93 11.40 -1.72
CA GLU A 309 13.50 10.06 -2.11
C GLU A 309 14.63 9.16 -2.63
N LEU A 310 15.74 9.76 -3.06
CA LEU A 310 16.91 9.04 -3.59
C LEU A 310 17.88 8.58 -2.48
N ARG A 311 17.73 9.10 -1.25
CA ARG A 311 18.70 8.99 -0.15
C ARG A 311 18.57 7.68 0.62
N GLU A 312 18.87 6.57 -0.03
CA GLU A 312 18.72 5.22 0.53
C GLU A 312 20.05 4.54 0.88
N GLY A 313 21.20 5.12 0.49
CA GLY A 313 22.53 4.51 0.67
C GLY A 313 22.76 3.30 -0.22
N MET A 314 22.20 3.32 -1.43
CA MET A 314 22.18 2.23 -2.40
C MET A 314 22.84 2.59 -3.73
N GLY A 315 23.86 3.45 -3.69
CA GLY A 315 24.67 3.87 -4.84
C GLY A 315 24.21 5.17 -5.50
N GLU A 316 23.31 5.93 -4.88
CA GLU A 316 22.78 7.18 -5.43
C GLU A 316 23.85 8.24 -5.65
N SER A 317 24.85 8.30 -4.78
CA SER A 317 25.90 9.31 -4.86
C SER A 317 26.84 9.05 -6.04
N GLU A 318 27.25 7.80 -6.24
CA GLU A 318 28.04 7.40 -7.42
C GLU A 318 27.25 7.60 -8.72
N HIS A 319 25.96 7.27 -8.71
CA HIS A 319 25.10 7.50 -9.88
C HIS A 319 24.96 9.01 -10.18
N ALA A 320 24.83 9.85 -9.15
CA ALA A 320 24.74 11.30 -9.32
C ALA A 320 26.00 11.90 -9.96
N GLU A 321 27.18 11.36 -9.66
CA GLU A 321 28.46 11.83 -10.22
C GLU A 321 28.70 11.38 -11.67
N THR A 322 28.13 10.24 -12.06
CA THR A 322 28.38 9.60 -13.36
C THR A 322 27.27 9.85 -14.38
N GLU A 323 26.03 9.51 -14.05
CA GLU A 323 24.87 9.59 -14.94
C GLU A 323 23.93 10.75 -14.59
N GLY A 324 23.86 11.11 -13.31
CA GLY A 324 22.98 12.16 -12.80
C GLY A 324 21.50 11.77 -12.75
N PHE A 325 20.74 12.50 -11.93
CA PHE A 325 19.29 12.34 -11.76
C PHE A 325 18.46 13.35 -12.57
N ALA A 326 19.05 13.97 -13.59
CA ALA A 326 18.29 14.82 -14.49
C ALA A 326 17.28 13.99 -15.28
N GLY A 327 16.05 14.51 -15.43
CA GLY A 327 15.00 13.87 -16.23
C GLY A 327 14.39 12.61 -15.61
N LEU A 328 14.41 12.46 -14.29
CA LEU A 328 13.55 11.47 -13.62
C LEU A 328 12.08 11.73 -13.95
N VAL A 329 11.30 10.65 -14.07
CA VAL A 329 9.88 10.73 -14.42
C VAL A 329 9.11 11.61 -13.43
N THR A 330 8.14 12.35 -13.96
CA THR A 330 7.25 13.26 -13.24
C THR A 330 5.79 12.98 -13.60
N LEU A 331 4.85 13.56 -12.85
CA LEU A 331 3.42 13.42 -13.17
C LEU A 331 3.09 14.09 -14.52
N GLU A 332 3.80 15.15 -14.88
CA GLU A 332 3.64 15.88 -16.13
C GLU A 332 4.03 15.06 -17.38
N ASP A 333 4.87 14.04 -17.21
CA ASP A 333 5.25 13.13 -18.28
C ASP A 333 4.14 12.11 -18.61
N ILE A 334 3.17 11.92 -17.72
CA ILE A 334 2.14 10.90 -17.83
C ILE A 334 1.06 11.34 -18.81
N ARG A 335 0.81 10.49 -19.81
CA ARG A 335 -0.20 10.69 -20.86
C ARG A 335 -1.47 9.87 -20.65
N GLY A 336 -1.44 8.86 -19.79
CA GLY A 336 -2.60 8.07 -19.44
C GLY A 336 -2.28 6.91 -18.50
N VAL A 337 -3.33 6.23 -18.06
CA VAL A 337 -3.26 5.13 -17.07
C VAL A 337 -4.00 3.90 -17.61
N LEU A 338 -3.68 2.70 -17.13
CA LEU A 338 -4.21 1.44 -17.71
C LEU A 338 -4.96 0.59 -16.69
N HIS A 339 -4.44 0.42 -15.47
CA HIS A 339 -5.06 -0.43 -14.46
C HIS A 339 -6.14 0.33 -13.67
N CYS A 340 -7.37 0.37 -14.21
CA CYS A 340 -8.53 0.98 -13.55
C CYS A 340 -9.75 0.05 -13.66
N HIS A 341 -10.52 -0.04 -12.59
CA HIS A 341 -11.71 -0.87 -12.46
C HIS A 341 -12.97 0.00 -12.41
N SER A 342 -14.04 -0.50 -12.99
CA SER A 342 -15.33 0.16 -13.15
C SER A 342 -16.45 -0.65 -12.50
N GLN A 343 -17.68 -0.15 -12.58
CA GLN A 343 -18.89 -0.86 -12.13
C GLN A 343 -19.15 -2.20 -12.85
N TYR A 344 -18.37 -2.54 -13.87
CA TYR A 344 -18.48 -3.84 -14.55
C TYR A 344 -17.84 -5.00 -13.75
N SER A 345 -16.85 -4.75 -12.88
CA SER A 345 -16.36 -5.70 -11.88
C SER A 345 -16.65 -5.22 -10.45
N ASP A 346 -15.67 -4.59 -9.80
CA ASP A 346 -15.62 -4.24 -8.39
C ASP A 346 -15.24 -2.77 -8.15
N GLY A 347 -15.15 -1.98 -9.22
CA GLY A 347 -15.07 -0.53 -9.15
C GLY A 347 -16.42 0.11 -8.79
N GLY A 348 -16.37 1.24 -8.10
CA GLY A 348 -17.56 2.03 -7.74
C GLY A 348 -17.98 3.06 -8.80
N ALA A 349 -17.09 3.42 -9.72
CA ALA A 349 -17.32 4.47 -10.71
C ALA A 349 -17.72 3.91 -12.09
N THR A 350 -18.54 4.65 -12.82
CA THR A 350 -18.83 4.38 -14.23
C THR A 350 -17.60 4.66 -15.11
N ILE A 351 -17.54 4.05 -16.29
CA ILE A 351 -16.45 4.29 -17.25
C ILE A 351 -16.43 5.77 -17.66
N ALA A 352 -17.61 6.38 -17.83
CA ALA A 352 -17.73 7.79 -18.18
C ALA A 352 -17.18 8.73 -17.09
N GLU A 353 -17.43 8.44 -15.81
CA GLU A 353 -16.87 9.21 -14.69
C GLU A 353 -15.34 9.10 -14.64
N LEU A 354 -14.80 7.88 -14.78
CA LEU A 354 -13.35 7.67 -14.84
C LEU A 354 -12.72 8.39 -16.04
N ALA A 355 -13.31 8.31 -17.22
CA ALA A 355 -12.82 8.96 -18.43
C ALA A 355 -12.82 10.49 -18.29
N ALA A 356 -13.90 11.07 -17.77
CA ALA A 356 -13.99 12.50 -17.51
C ALA A 356 -12.94 12.96 -16.49
N ALA A 357 -12.75 12.19 -15.42
CA ALA A 357 -11.77 12.46 -14.37
C ALA A 357 -10.32 12.35 -14.87
N ALA A 358 -10.01 11.35 -15.66
CA ALA A 358 -8.70 11.20 -16.31
C ALA A 358 -8.41 12.36 -17.26
N ARG A 359 -9.39 12.75 -18.10
CA ARG A 359 -9.26 13.88 -19.03
C ARG A 359 -9.09 15.22 -18.28
N ALA A 360 -9.78 15.41 -17.16
CA ALA A 360 -9.64 16.60 -16.32
C ALA A 360 -8.23 16.76 -15.72
N ARG A 361 -7.48 15.65 -15.57
CA ARG A 361 -6.07 15.64 -15.15
C ARG A 361 -5.09 15.91 -16.30
N GLY A 362 -5.58 16.12 -17.51
CA GLY A 362 -4.76 16.38 -18.70
C GLY A 362 -4.23 15.12 -19.37
N TRP A 363 -4.67 13.93 -18.95
CA TRP A 363 -4.32 12.69 -19.64
C TRP A 363 -5.09 12.58 -20.97
N SER A 364 -4.46 11.90 -21.92
CA SER A 364 -4.98 11.61 -23.27
C SER A 364 -5.65 10.24 -23.39
N TYR A 365 -5.46 9.35 -22.41
CA TYR A 365 -6.16 8.07 -22.39
C TYR A 365 -6.36 7.51 -20.98
N LEU A 366 -7.30 6.57 -20.89
CA LEU A 366 -7.61 5.73 -19.73
C LEU A 366 -7.80 4.31 -20.23
N GLY A 367 -7.18 3.33 -19.58
CA GLY A 367 -7.49 1.92 -19.75
C GLY A 367 -8.46 1.45 -18.68
N VAL A 368 -9.48 0.70 -19.11
CA VAL A 368 -10.39 -0.03 -18.23
C VAL A 368 -9.93 -1.48 -18.22
N SER A 369 -9.63 -2.02 -17.04
CA SER A 369 -9.01 -3.33 -16.85
C SER A 369 -9.77 -4.19 -15.84
N ASP A 370 -11.10 -4.18 -15.92
CA ASP A 370 -11.96 -4.97 -15.03
C ASP A 370 -11.53 -6.47 -15.00
N HIS A 371 -11.77 -7.13 -13.87
CA HIS A 371 -11.30 -8.49 -13.65
C HIS A 371 -11.90 -9.55 -14.59
N SER A 372 -11.11 -10.57 -14.94
CA SER A 372 -11.54 -11.68 -15.79
C SER A 372 -12.49 -12.68 -15.11
N GLN A 373 -13.09 -13.57 -15.92
CA GLN A 373 -14.15 -14.50 -15.52
C GLN A 373 -13.83 -15.34 -14.26
N SER A 374 -12.58 -15.76 -14.06
CA SER A 374 -12.17 -16.60 -12.93
C SER A 374 -12.08 -15.84 -11.60
N ALA A 375 -12.09 -14.51 -11.62
CA ALA A 375 -12.09 -13.65 -10.44
C ALA A 375 -13.49 -13.49 -9.83
N PHE A 376 -14.15 -14.60 -9.50
CA PHE A 376 -15.52 -14.62 -8.97
C PHE A 376 -15.71 -13.78 -7.69
N TYR A 377 -14.64 -13.59 -6.91
CA TYR A 377 -14.67 -12.79 -5.67
C TYR A 377 -14.78 -11.26 -5.93
N ALA A 378 -14.48 -10.83 -7.16
CA ALA A 378 -14.44 -9.44 -7.59
C ALA A 378 -15.39 -9.16 -8.78
N GLY A 379 -16.39 -10.02 -9.02
CA GLY A 379 -17.39 -9.77 -10.07
C GLY A 379 -16.88 -9.98 -11.50
N GLY A 380 -15.92 -10.90 -11.69
CA GLY A 380 -15.28 -11.17 -12.99
C GLY A 380 -16.23 -11.24 -14.21
N LEU A 381 -15.80 -10.64 -15.32
CA LEU A 381 -16.69 -10.38 -16.45
C LEU A 381 -17.15 -11.64 -17.19
N SER A 382 -18.47 -11.81 -17.32
CA SER A 382 -19.04 -12.75 -18.29
C SER A 382 -18.81 -12.25 -19.73
N ALA A 383 -18.85 -13.16 -20.72
CA ALA A 383 -18.72 -12.77 -22.13
C ALA A 383 -19.79 -11.75 -22.59
N GLU A 384 -20.98 -11.80 -21.99
CA GLU A 384 -22.06 -10.84 -22.25
C GLU A 384 -21.78 -9.48 -21.61
N SER A 385 -21.33 -9.46 -20.34
CA SER A 385 -20.92 -8.23 -19.66
C SER A 385 -19.78 -7.53 -20.40
N LEU A 386 -18.81 -8.31 -20.89
CA LEU A 386 -17.69 -7.83 -21.69
C LEU A 386 -18.16 -7.16 -22.99
N ALA A 387 -19.12 -7.76 -23.69
CA ALA A 387 -19.68 -7.15 -24.90
C ALA A 387 -20.33 -5.79 -24.60
N ARG A 388 -21.12 -5.70 -23.52
CA ARG A 388 -21.74 -4.42 -23.10
C ARG A 388 -20.71 -3.36 -22.72
N GLN A 389 -19.68 -3.75 -21.97
CA GLN A 389 -18.58 -2.85 -21.60
C GLN A 389 -17.86 -2.30 -22.84
N HIS A 390 -17.58 -3.16 -23.82
CA HIS A 390 -16.96 -2.75 -25.08
C HIS A 390 -17.84 -1.78 -25.88
N ASP A 391 -19.15 -2.02 -25.95
CA ASP A 391 -20.10 -1.14 -26.63
C ASP A 391 -20.19 0.23 -25.94
N GLU A 392 -20.18 0.25 -24.59
CA GLU A 392 -20.14 1.50 -23.81
C GLU A 392 -18.84 2.27 -24.05
N ILE A 393 -17.69 1.59 -24.04
CA ILE A 393 -16.39 2.20 -24.34
C ILE A 393 -16.39 2.80 -25.75
N ASP A 394 -16.94 2.11 -26.74
CA ASP A 394 -17.03 2.63 -28.11
C ASP A 394 -17.94 3.87 -28.21
N ALA A 395 -19.06 3.89 -27.49
CA ALA A 395 -19.95 5.05 -27.43
C ALA A 395 -19.29 6.26 -26.74
N ILE A 396 -18.52 6.02 -25.68
CA ILE A 396 -17.73 7.05 -24.98
C ILE A 396 -16.65 7.59 -25.92
N ASN A 397 -15.90 6.71 -26.58
CA ASN A 397 -14.86 7.10 -27.54
C ASN A 397 -15.42 7.90 -28.72
N ALA A 398 -16.63 7.59 -29.21
CA ALA A 398 -17.29 8.37 -30.24
C ALA A 398 -17.63 9.82 -29.79
N SER A 399 -17.66 10.07 -28.48
CA SER A 399 -17.95 11.38 -27.88
C SER A 399 -16.69 12.23 -27.63
N PHE A 400 -15.48 11.67 -27.81
CA PHE A 400 -14.21 12.37 -27.60
C PHE A 400 -13.35 12.37 -28.85
N SER A 401 -12.69 13.51 -29.13
CA SER A 401 -11.72 13.63 -30.23
C SER A 401 -10.28 13.70 -29.76
N ASP A 402 -10.07 14.01 -28.49
CA ASP A 402 -8.77 14.28 -27.85
C ASP A 402 -8.43 13.29 -26.72
N PHE A 403 -9.31 12.32 -26.47
CA PHE A 403 -9.19 11.36 -25.39
C PHE A 403 -9.64 9.97 -25.85
N ARG A 404 -8.97 8.92 -25.37
CA ARG A 404 -9.32 7.53 -25.69
C ARG A 404 -9.45 6.66 -24.45
N VAL A 405 -10.57 5.96 -24.33
CA VAL A 405 -10.74 4.84 -23.42
C VAL A 405 -10.29 3.55 -24.12
N LEU A 406 -9.33 2.85 -23.52
CA LEU A 406 -8.77 1.59 -24.03
C LEU A 406 -9.48 0.39 -23.40
N LYS A 407 -9.73 -0.62 -24.23
CA LYS A 407 -10.39 -1.87 -23.82
C LYS A 407 -9.34 -2.83 -23.26
N GLY A 408 -9.17 -2.85 -21.95
CA GLY A 408 -8.26 -3.75 -21.25
C GLY A 408 -8.97 -4.82 -20.45
N VAL A 409 -8.17 -5.67 -19.82
CA VAL A 409 -8.62 -6.66 -18.84
C VAL A 409 -7.48 -6.96 -17.88
N GLU A 410 -7.80 -7.13 -16.61
CA GLU A 410 -6.93 -7.82 -15.68
C GLU A 410 -7.28 -9.32 -15.67
N ALA A 411 -6.48 -10.10 -16.40
CA ALA A 411 -6.68 -11.53 -16.58
C ALA A 411 -5.89 -12.35 -15.56
N ASP A 412 -6.58 -13.29 -14.92
CA ASP A 412 -5.95 -14.22 -13.98
C ASP A 412 -4.91 -15.12 -14.67
N ILE A 413 -3.71 -15.21 -14.09
CA ILE A 413 -2.75 -16.26 -14.41
C ILE A 413 -3.19 -17.52 -13.66
N LEU A 414 -3.75 -18.51 -14.36
CA LEU A 414 -4.24 -19.75 -13.75
C LEU A 414 -3.10 -20.57 -13.11
N PRO A 415 -3.39 -21.51 -12.17
CA PRO A 415 -2.37 -22.34 -11.52
C PRO A 415 -1.47 -23.13 -12.49
N CYS A 416 -1.94 -23.39 -13.72
CA CYS A 416 -1.19 -24.06 -14.77
C CYS A 416 -0.36 -23.12 -15.66
N GLY A 417 -0.33 -21.82 -15.37
CA GLY A 417 0.39 -20.80 -16.13
C GLY A 417 -0.28 -20.35 -17.43
N ARG A 418 -1.56 -20.68 -17.64
CA ARG A 418 -2.35 -20.11 -18.75
C ARG A 418 -3.04 -18.84 -18.29
N ILE A 419 -3.33 -17.94 -19.22
CA ILE A 419 -4.16 -16.76 -18.97
C ILE A 419 -5.64 -17.16 -19.00
N ASP A 420 -6.42 -16.52 -18.14
CA ASP A 420 -7.85 -16.67 -18.06
C ASP A 420 -8.53 -15.98 -19.26
N TYR A 421 -9.52 -16.67 -19.85
CA TYR A 421 -10.08 -16.51 -21.20
C TYR A 421 -9.42 -17.32 -22.35
N PRO A 422 -10.23 -17.79 -23.32
CA PRO A 422 -9.72 -18.34 -24.57
C PRO A 422 -9.19 -17.22 -25.50
N THR A 423 -8.32 -17.61 -26.44
CA THR A 423 -7.64 -16.68 -27.38
C THR A 423 -8.60 -15.76 -28.13
N ASP A 424 -9.74 -16.28 -28.61
CA ASP A 424 -10.74 -15.49 -29.35
C ASP A 424 -11.37 -14.37 -28.52
N VAL A 425 -11.40 -14.52 -27.19
CA VAL A 425 -11.82 -13.46 -26.28
C VAL A 425 -10.66 -12.49 -26.01
N LEU A 426 -9.45 -13.00 -25.76
CA LEU A 426 -8.26 -12.18 -25.52
C LEU A 426 -7.90 -11.28 -26.71
N ASP A 427 -8.18 -11.72 -27.93
CA ASP A 427 -7.98 -10.96 -29.17
C ASP A 427 -8.85 -9.70 -29.27
N ARG A 428 -9.94 -9.61 -28.49
CA ARG A 428 -10.86 -8.46 -28.50
C ARG A 428 -10.35 -7.26 -27.68
N PHE A 429 -9.34 -7.45 -26.85
CA PHE A 429 -8.77 -6.39 -26.00
C PHE A 429 -7.62 -5.65 -26.69
N ASP A 430 -7.53 -4.35 -26.44
CA ASP A 430 -6.41 -3.51 -26.82
C ASP A 430 -5.12 -3.97 -26.10
N TYR A 431 -5.23 -4.41 -24.84
CA TYR A 431 -4.13 -4.93 -24.01
C TYR A 431 -4.65 -5.88 -22.91
N VAL A 432 -3.72 -6.66 -22.33
CA VAL A 432 -3.99 -7.58 -21.22
C VAL A 432 -2.97 -7.35 -20.11
N ILE A 433 -3.46 -7.09 -18.91
CA ILE A 433 -2.71 -7.15 -17.66
C ILE A 433 -2.90 -8.55 -17.09
N ALA A 434 -1.82 -9.28 -16.81
CA ALA A 434 -1.89 -10.63 -16.26
C ALA A 434 -1.41 -10.65 -14.81
N SER A 435 -2.23 -11.15 -13.89
CA SER A 435 -1.98 -11.07 -12.44
C SER A 435 -2.22 -12.40 -11.72
N ILE A 436 -1.67 -12.58 -10.51
CA ILE A 436 -1.90 -13.77 -9.67
C ILE A 436 -2.84 -13.44 -8.51
N HIS A 437 -4.01 -14.06 -8.47
CA HIS A 437 -4.96 -13.90 -7.35
C HIS A 437 -5.27 -15.17 -6.57
N SER A 438 -4.81 -16.32 -7.06
CA SER A 438 -5.15 -17.63 -6.47
C SER A 438 -3.91 -18.49 -6.23
N ARG A 439 -4.05 -19.41 -5.27
CA ARG A 439 -2.99 -20.35 -4.87
C ARG A 439 -1.67 -19.65 -4.49
N LEU A 440 -1.78 -18.60 -3.67
CA LEU A 440 -0.64 -17.76 -3.25
C LEU A 440 0.41 -18.52 -2.43
N GLY A 441 0.05 -19.66 -1.81
CA GLY A 441 0.95 -20.50 -1.03
C GLY A 441 1.75 -21.55 -1.81
N MET A 442 1.89 -21.40 -3.14
CA MET A 442 2.81 -22.24 -3.92
C MET A 442 4.26 -22.02 -3.47
N ASN A 443 5.11 -23.03 -3.59
CA ASN A 443 6.54 -22.82 -3.35
C ASN A 443 7.18 -21.99 -4.48
N GLU A 444 8.34 -21.41 -4.20
CA GLU A 444 9.07 -20.52 -5.11
C GLU A 444 9.17 -21.08 -6.53
N ARG A 445 9.70 -22.29 -6.68
CA ARG A 445 9.85 -22.93 -7.99
C ARG A 445 8.52 -23.05 -8.74
N GLN A 446 7.46 -23.49 -8.07
CA GLN A 446 6.14 -23.64 -8.68
C GLN A 446 5.55 -22.29 -9.12
N MET A 447 5.69 -21.25 -8.31
CA MET A 447 5.20 -19.92 -8.63
C MET A 447 5.99 -19.30 -9.77
N THR A 448 7.32 -19.41 -9.74
CA THR A 448 8.20 -18.98 -10.83
C THR A 448 7.85 -19.69 -12.13
N ASP A 449 7.74 -21.02 -12.15
CA ASP A 449 7.37 -21.79 -13.35
C ASP A 449 6.00 -21.37 -13.90
N ARG A 450 5.02 -21.08 -13.01
CA ARG A 450 3.69 -20.59 -13.38
C ARG A 450 3.77 -19.24 -14.11
N VAL A 451 4.50 -18.27 -13.55
CA VAL A 451 4.63 -16.92 -14.12
C VAL A 451 5.47 -16.95 -15.40
N LEU A 452 6.59 -17.66 -15.41
CA LEU A 452 7.41 -17.79 -16.61
C LEU A 452 6.61 -18.40 -17.75
N LYS A 453 5.80 -19.44 -17.48
CA LYS A 453 4.92 -20.02 -18.50
C LYS A 453 3.87 -19.04 -19.00
N ALA A 454 3.27 -18.25 -18.10
CA ALA A 454 2.30 -17.22 -18.49
C ALA A 454 2.94 -16.20 -19.44
N LEU A 455 4.15 -15.71 -19.13
CA LEU A 455 4.86 -14.73 -19.96
C LEU A 455 5.06 -15.20 -21.42
N ASP A 456 5.05 -16.50 -21.72
CA ASP A 456 5.15 -16.99 -23.10
C ASP A 456 3.88 -16.70 -23.93
N ASP A 457 2.74 -16.42 -23.29
CA ASP A 457 1.51 -16.03 -23.97
C ASP A 457 1.66 -14.66 -24.66
N PRO A 458 1.41 -14.56 -25.99
CA PRO A 458 1.61 -13.33 -26.74
C PRO A 458 0.60 -12.23 -26.43
N HIS A 459 -0.52 -12.52 -25.73
CA HIS A 459 -1.52 -11.50 -25.38
C HIS A 459 -1.09 -10.63 -24.20
N ILE A 460 -0.24 -11.17 -23.30
CA ILE A 460 0.21 -10.43 -22.12
C ILE A 460 1.02 -9.22 -22.57
N SER A 461 0.51 -8.05 -22.19
CA SER A 461 1.12 -6.75 -22.42
C SER A 461 1.80 -6.24 -21.15
N VAL A 462 1.19 -6.50 -19.98
CA VAL A 462 1.69 -6.10 -18.66
C VAL A 462 1.58 -7.29 -17.70
N LEU A 463 2.60 -7.51 -16.87
CA LEU A 463 2.51 -8.36 -15.68
C LEU A 463 2.08 -7.50 -14.49
N GLY A 464 0.85 -7.69 -14.00
CA GLY A 464 0.25 -6.92 -12.91
C GLY A 464 0.77 -7.35 -11.54
N HIS A 465 0.84 -6.38 -10.59
CA HIS A 465 1.32 -6.48 -9.19
C HIS A 465 2.06 -7.80 -8.89
N PRO A 466 3.30 -7.95 -9.40
CA PRO A 466 3.90 -9.26 -9.68
C PRO A 466 4.18 -10.13 -8.46
N THR A 467 4.22 -9.55 -7.27
CA THR A 467 4.56 -10.26 -6.03
C THR A 467 3.33 -10.57 -5.18
N GLY A 468 2.18 -9.96 -5.52
CA GLY A 468 0.93 -10.10 -4.81
C GLY A 468 0.98 -9.59 -3.37
N ARG A 469 1.97 -8.77 -3.01
CA ARG A 469 2.09 -8.23 -1.65
C ARG A 469 0.95 -7.27 -1.32
N LEU A 470 0.62 -7.20 -0.05
CA LEU A 470 -0.19 -6.13 0.55
C LEU A 470 0.57 -5.61 1.77
N LEU A 471 1.11 -4.40 1.69
CA LEU A 471 1.84 -3.75 2.78
C LEU A 471 1.07 -3.84 4.09
N LEU A 472 1.79 -4.20 5.16
CA LEU A 472 1.26 -4.37 6.52
C LEU A 472 0.21 -5.49 6.68
N THR A 473 -0.10 -6.26 5.63
CA THR A 473 -1.16 -7.27 5.64
C THR A 473 -0.68 -8.64 5.14
N ARG A 474 0.00 -8.68 3.99
CA ARG A 474 0.43 -9.89 3.29
C ARG A 474 1.81 -9.69 2.67
N GLU A 475 2.77 -10.50 3.08
CA GLU A 475 4.08 -10.57 2.44
C GLU A 475 3.98 -11.04 0.97
N PRO A 476 4.96 -10.70 0.12
CA PRO A 476 5.12 -11.32 -1.20
C PRO A 476 4.98 -12.84 -1.15
N PHE A 477 4.34 -13.44 -2.15
CA PHE A 477 4.45 -14.89 -2.32
C PHE A 477 5.89 -15.28 -2.70
N ALA A 478 6.28 -16.52 -2.44
CA ALA A 478 7.60 -17.02 -2.81
C ALA A 478 7.71 -17.07 -4.35
N ILE A 479 8.55 -16.22 -4.94
CA ILE A 479 8.79 -16.14 -6.39
C ILE A 479 10.20 -15.62 -6.67
N ASP A 480 10.83 -16.17 -7.70
CA ASP A 480 12.11 -15.69 -8.22
C ASP A 480 11.87 -14.51 -9.18
N MET A 481 11.94 -13.29 -8.63
CA MET A 481 11.73 -12.07 -9.42
C MET A 481 12.89 -11.79 -10.38
N ASP A 482 14.09 -12.31 -10.15
CA ASP A 482 15.21 -12.09 -11.06
C ASP A 482 14.92 -12.75 -12.43
N ALA A 483 14.55 -14.04 -12.40
CA ALA A 483 14.17 -14.80 -13.59
C ALA A 483 12.92 -14.23 -14.30
N VAL A 484 11.94 -13.77 -13.52
CA VAL A 484 10.70 -13.19 -14.06
C VAL A 484 10.96 -11.86 -14.77
N LEU A 485 11.72 -10.96 -14.14
CA LEU A 485 12.03 -9.64 -14.70
C LEU A 485 12.95 -9.76 -15.92
N GLU A 486 13.93 -10.67 -15.91
CA GLU A 486 14.79 -10.96 -17.06
C GLU A 486 13.94 -11.44 -18.26
N LYS A 487 13.03 -12.40 -18.02
CA LYS A 487 12.16 -12.91 -19.08
C LYS A 487 11.20 -11.82 -19.60
N ALA A 488 10.61 -11.01 -18.72
CA ALA A 488 9.73 -9.91 -19.10
C ALA A 488 10.46 -8.90 -20.00
N GLY A 489 11.67 -8.48 -19.62
CA GLY A 489 12.52 -7.60 -20.41
C GLY A 489 12.85 -8.18 -21.79
N ARG A 490 13.27 -9.45 -21.85
CA ARG A 490 13.58 -10.14 -23.13
C ARG A 490 12.37 -10.25 -24.06
N LEU A 491 11.18 -10.48 -23.52
CA LEU A 491 9.95 -10.59 -24.31
C LEU A 491 9.33 -9.23 -24.65
N GLY A 492 9.79 -8.16 -23.98
CA GLY A 492 9.21 -6.84 -24.07
C GLY A 492 7.77 -6.81 -23.52
N VAL A 493 7.54 -7.50 -22.40
CA VAL A 493 6.33 -7.40 -21.58
C VAL A 493 6.59 -6.34 -20.51
N ALA A 494 5.67 -5.41 -20.32
CA ALA A 494 5.81 -4.41 -19.27
C ALA A 494 5.57 -5.05 -17.89
N VAL A 495 6.15 -4.48 -16.84
CA VAL A 495 5.95 -4.91 -15.46
C VAL A 495 5.32 -3.79 -14.67
N GLU A 496 4.21 -4.08 -14.01
CA GLU A 496 3.48 -3.10 -13.24
C GLU A 496 4.23 -2.71 -11.96
N LEU A 497 4.35 -1.40 -11.74
CA LEU A 497 4.50 -0.72 -10.47
C LEU A 497 3.11 -0.20 -10.08
N ASN A 498 2.39 -1.02 -9.35
CA ASN A 498 1.04 -0.74 -8.90
C ASN A 498 1.09 0.30 -7.80
N ALA A 499 0.42 1.42 -8.02
CA ALA A 499 0.49 2.61 -7.19
C ALA A 499 -0.54 2.62 -6.06
N ASP A 500 -1.38 1.58 -5.91
CA ASP A 500 -2.26 1.45 -4.76
C ASP A 500 -1.41 1.49 -3.47
N PRO A 501 -1.81 2.30 -2.47
CA PRO A 501 -1.02 2.49 -1.26
C PRO A 501 -0.86 1.23 -0.40
N HIS A 502 -1.73 0.23 -0.56
CA HIS A 502 -1.60 -1.06 0.10
C HIS A 502 -0.69 -2.00 -0.69
N ARG A 503 -0.40 -1.75 -1.97
CA ARG A 503 0.44 -2.62 -2.79
C ARG A 503 1.86 -2.07 -2.93
N LEU A 504 1.97 -0.91 -3.58
CA LEU A 504 3.23 -0.36 -4.10
C LEU A 504 4.09 -1.45 -4.76
N ASP A 505 3.49 -2.26 -5.63
CA ASP A 505 4.06 -3.50 -6.16
C ASP A 505 4.11 -3.44 -7.68
N LEU A 506 5.25 -3.36 -8.33
CA LEU A 506 6.58 -3.75 -7.91
C LEU A 506 7.27 -2.86 -6.85
N ASP A 507 7.99 -3.50 -5.91
CA ASP A 507 8.93 -2.81 -5.02
C ASP A 507 9.92 -1.95 -5.83
N TRP A 508 10.16 -0.70 -5.45
CA TRP A 508 11.02 0.20 -6.21
C TRP A 508 12.46 -0.35 -6.39
N ARG A 509 12.94 -1.20 -5.47
CA ARG A 509 14.24 -1.87 -5.60
C ARG A 509 14.23 -2.88 -6.74
N LEU A 510 13.12 -3.59 -6.91
CA LEU A 510 12.89 -4.51 -8.02
C LEU A 510 12.58 -3.75 -9.31
N ALA A 511 11.93 -2.58 -9.27
CA ALA A 511 11.75 -1.74 -10.45
C ALA A 511 13.11 -1.25 -11.01
N ARG A 512 14.07 -0.92 -10.13
CA ARG A 512 15.45 -0.62 -10.54
C ARG A 512 16.13 -1.82 -11.22
N LEU A 513 15.86 -3.04 -10.75
CA LEU A 513 16.34 -4.28 -11.38
C LEU A 513 15.65 -4.56 -12.73
N ALA A 514 14.34 -4.35 -12.81
CA ALA A 514 13.56 -4.48 -14.04
C ALA A 514 14.10 -3.58 -15.16
N ARG A 515 14.43 -2.32 -14.83
CA ARG A 515 15.11 -1.39 -15.74
C ARG A 515 16.44 -1.96 -16.26
N LYS A 516 17.26 -2.56 -15.39
CA LYS A 516 18.53 -3.18 -15.78
C LYS A 516 18.33 -4.33 -16.78
N TYR A 517 17.24 -5.07 -16.68
CA TYR A 517 16.85 -6.10 -17.64
C TYR A 517 16.16 -5.56 -18.90
N GLY A 518 15.98 -4.25 -19.01
CA GLY A 518 15.31 -3.61 -20.14
C GLY A 518 13.78 -3.81 -20.13
N ALA A 519 13.20 -4.23 -19.01
CA ALA A 519 11.75 -4.30 -18.87
C ALA A 519 11.17 -2.88 -18.79
N THR A 520 10.14 -2.62 -19.58
CA THR A 520 9.37 -1.36 -19.47
C THR A 520 8.49 -1.43 -18.22
N ILE A 521 8.39 -0.33 -17.48
CA ILE A 521 7.53 -0.23 -16.30
C ILE A 521 6.17 0.35 -16.71
N GLU A 522 5.11 -0.21 -16.16
CA GLU A 522 3.77 0.38 -16.18
C GLU A 522 3.44 0.88 -14.79
N ILE A 523 2.98 2.12 -14.64
CA ILE A 523 2.53 2.66 -13.36
C ILE A 523 1.00 2.62 -13.38
N GLY A 524 0.42 1.62 -12.72
CA GLY A 524 -1.02 1.38 -12.66
C GLY A 524 -1.60 1.88 -11.35
N PRO A 525 -2.64 2.74 -11.33
CA PRO A 525 -3.21 3.25 -10.08
C PRO A 525 -4.07 2.22 -9.33
N ASP A 526 -4.44 1.12 -10.00
CA ASP A 526 -5.39 0.10 -9.52
C ASP A 526 -6.69 0.76 -9.02
N ALA A 527 -7.16 1.74 -9.79
CA ALA A 527 -8.19 2.65 -9.33
C ALA A 527 -9.57 1.98 -9.36
N HIS A 528 -10.18 1.81 -8.19
CA HIS A 528 -11.57 1.31 -8.05
C HIS A 528 -12.57 2.46 -7.87
N SER A 529 -12.10 3.71 -7.91
CA SER A 529 -12.91 4.92 -7.80
C SER A 529 -12.20 6.07 -8.53
N VAL A 530 -12.90 7.19 -8.71
CA VAL A 530 -12.30 8.42 -9.28
C VAL A 530 -11.14 8.93 -8.42
N ASP A 531 -11.25 8.83 -7.10
CA ASP A 531 -10.19 9.25 -6.17
C ASP A 531 -8.98 8.31 -6.25
N GLY A 532 -9.19 7.03 -6.58
CA GLY A 532 -8.11 6.06 -6.81
C GLY A 532 -7.14 6.48 -7.92
N LEU A 533 -7.54 7.35 -8.85
CA LEU A 533 -6.63 7.88 -9.87
C LEU A 533 -5.49 8.73 -9.27
N GLU A 534 -5.69 9.32 -8.08
CA GLU A 534 -4.66 10.09 -7.37
C GLU A 534 -3.48 9.23 -6.90
N ASN A 535 -3.66 7.91 -6.83
CA ASN A 535 -2.60 6.96 -6.49
C ASN A 535 -1.38 7.09 -7.42
N MET A 536 -1.55 7.58 -8.65
CA MET A 536 -0.45 7.86 -9.57
C MET A 536 0.68 8.68 -8.96
N ALA A 537 0.38 9.62 -8.04
CA ALA A 537 1.41 10.39 -7.35
C ALA A 537 2.34 9.51 -6.49
N LEU A 538 1.80 8.46 -5.86
CA LEU A 538 2.59 7.47 -5.10
C LEU A 538 3.47 6.66 -6.04
N GLY A 539 2.90 6.22 -7.16
CA GLY A 539 3.61 5.47 -8.21
C GLY A 539 4.80 6.26 -8.77
N ILE A 540 4.60 7.55 -9.06
CA ILE A 540 5.70 8.45 -9.48
C ILE A 540 6.76 8.59 -8.40
N GLY A 541 6.36 8.71 -7.12
CA GLY A 541 7.31 8.69 -6.00
C GLY A 541 8.21 7.46 -6.04
N MET A 542 7.63 6.27 -6.13
CA MET A 542 8.37 5.01 -6.18
C MET A 542 9.20 4.85 -7.47
N ALA A 543 8.68 5.30 -8.62
CA ALA A 543 9.41 5.30 -9.88
C ALA A 543 10.66 6.18 -9.82
N ARG A 544 10.56 7.36 -9.20
CA ARG A 544 11.71 8.24 -8.95
C ARG A 544 12.72 7.60 -8.00
N LYS A 545 12.26 6.93 -6.92
CA LYS A 545 13.13 6.14 -6.03
C LYS A 545 13.88 5.04 -6.77
N ALA A 546 13.23 4.42 -7.76
CA ALA A 546 13.81 3.42 -8.65
C ALA A 546 14.71 4.00 -9.77
N TRP A 547 14.87 5.32 -9.81
CA TRP A 547 15.65 6.07 -10.79
C TRP A 547 15.13 5.98 -12.22
N LEU A 548 13.80 5.81 -12.36
CA LEU A 548 13.16 5.69 -13.67
C LEU A 548 13.03 7.06 -14.33
N ARG A 549 13.24 7.06 -15.65
CA ARG A 549 13.03 8.21 -16.54
C ARG A 549 11.79 7.98 -17.42
N PRO A 550 11.26 9.02 -18.10
CA PRO A 550 10.08 8.88 -18.95
C PRO A 550 10.16 7.74 -19.97
N GLU A 551 11.35 7.47 -20.53
CA GLU A 551 11.60 6.37 -21.48
C GLU A 551 11.42 4.97 -20.89
N ASP A 552 11.58 4.82 -19.57
CA ASP A 552 11.42 3.55 -18.85
C ASP A 552 9.94 3.23 -18.57
N VAL A 553 9.03 4.21 -18.67
CA VAL A 553 7.64 4.13 -18.23
C VAL A 553 6.68 4.16 -19.42
N ILE A 554 5.82 3.16 -19.57
CA ILE A 554 4.89 3.04 -20.70
C ILE A 554 3.82 4.13 -20.73
N ASN A 555 3.43 4.64 -19.55
CA ASN A 555 2.40 5.66 -19.35
C ASN A 555 2.74 7.03 -19.99
N THR A 556 4.00 7.24 -20.40
CA THR A 556 4.46 8.47 -21.04
C THR A 556 4.24 8.47 -22.56
N ARG A 557 3.82 7.33 -23.12
CA ARG A 557 3.59 7.15 -24.55
C ARG A 557 2.17 7.58 -24.95
N SER A 558 1.96 7.84 -26.23
CA SER A 558 0.59 8.05 -26.75
C SER A 558 -0.25 6.78 -26.62
N ALA A 559 -1.58 6.91 -26.70
CA ALA A 559 -2.47 5.76 -26.73
C ALA A 559 -2.15 4.82 -27.91
N GLU A 560 -1.82 5.39 -29.07
CA GLU A 560 -1.43 4.64 -30.27
C GLU A 560 -0.15 3.85 -30.07
N ASP A 561 0.88 4.48 -29.48
CA ASP A 561 2.17 3.83 -29.20
C ASP A 561 2.03 2.73 -28.14
N PHE A 562 1.16 2.94 -27.15
CA PHE A 562 0.84 1.90 -26.17
C PHE A 562 0.14 0.70 -26.82
N VAL A 563 -0.90 0.92 -27.62
CA VAL A 563 -1.60 -0.19 -28.32
C VAL A 563 -0.66 -0.90 -29.30
N ALA A 564 0.23 -0.17 -29.97
CA ALA A 564 1.27 -0.77 -30.80
C ALA A 564 2.23 -1.66 -29.98
N PHE A 565 2.62 -1.22 -28.79
CA PHE A 565 3.41 -2.02 -27.85
C PHE A 565 2.66 -3.29 -27.43
N ALA A 566 1.42 -3.17 -26.98
CA ALA A 566 0.57 -4.26 -26.49
C ALA A 566 0.25 -5.32 -27.58
N THR A 567 0.08 -4.90 -28.83
CA THR A 567 -0.26 -5.79 -29.95
C THR A 567 0.94 -6.38 -30.68
N ARG A 568 2.16 -5.87 -30.46
CA ARG A 568 3.37 -6.28 -31.20
C ARG A 568 3.62 -7.78 -31.14
N ARG A 569 3.51 -8.40 -29.96
CA ARG A 569 3.78 -9.83 -29.75
C ARG A 569 2.73 -10.70 -30.44
N ARG A 570 1.44 -10.32 -30.34
CA ARG A 570 0.33 -10.96 -31.04
C ARG A 570 0.53 -10.94 -32.55
N ARG A 571 0.85 -9.77 -33.11
CA ARG A 571 1.14 -9.61 -34.55
C ARG A 571 2.33 -10.45 -35.01
N ALA A 572 3.41 -10.50 -34.22
CA ALA A 572 4.57 -11.32 -34.52
C ALA A 572 4.29 -12.83 -34.43
N ALA A 573 3.42 -13.26 -33.51
CA ALA A 573 3.00 -14.65 -33.40
C ALA A 573 2.08 -15.07 -34.55
N ALA A 574 1.14 -14.21 -34.97
CA ALA A 574 0.25 -14.47 -36.10
C ALA A 574 0.96 -14.48 -37.48
N ALA A 575 2.14 -13.86 -37.55
CA ALA A 575 2.96 -13.83 -38.77
C ALA A 575 3.92 -15.05 -38.91
N ARG A 576 4.01 -15.90 -37.89
CA ARG A 576 4.79 -17.15 -37.88
C ARG A 576 3.87 -18.32 -38.19
#